data_AF-A0A8T2XWS4-F1
#
_entry.id   AF-A0A8T2XWS4-F1
#
_cell.length_a   1.000
_cell.length_b   1.000
_cell.length_c   1.000
_cell.angle_alpha   90.00
_cell.angle_beta   90.00
_cell.angle_gamma   90.00
#
_symmetry.space_group_name_H-M   'P 1'
#
loop_
_entity.id
_entity.type
_entity.pdbx_description
1 polymer ?
#
loop_
_entity_poly.entity_id
_entity_poly.type
_entity_poly.pdbx_seq_one_letter_code
_entity_poly.pdbx_strand_id
1 'polypeptide(L)'
;MFVEHSAERRRILCVKKYFGLPQKVHKAFERHPFMFYLSLRNKTCTAILKEAYCDKMAFERHPLMRIKNKYISLVKESEVILKRRRVNNPQVERPKLDLDLDNADEDSVEIGRVLGCKDEVN
;
A
#
# COMPACT_ATOMS: atom_id res chain seq x y z
N MET A 1 -9.92 -17.83 14.49
CA MET A 1 -9.54 -18.18 13.09
C MET A 1 -10.30 -17.23 12.17
N PHE A 2 -9.65 -16.60 11.19
CA PHE A 2 -10.19 -15.51 10.35
C PHE A 2 -11.25 -15.96 9.33
N VAL A 3 -12.39 -16.47 9.81
CA VAL A 3 -13.43 -17.08 8.96
C VAL A 3 -14.19 -16.02 8.14
N GLU A 4 -14.34 -14.80 8.66
CA GLU A 4 -15.16 -13.73 8.08
C GLU A 4 -14.67 -13.22 6.71
N HIS A 5 -13.40 -13.44 6.37
CA HIS A 5 -12.80 -12.94 5.11
C HIS A 5 -12.18 -14.07 4.28
N SER A 6 -12.84 -15.22 4.27
CA SER A 6 -12.41 -16.39 3.53
C SER A 6 -13.35 -16.72 2.36
N ALA A 7 -12.77 -17.08 1.22
CA ALA A 7 -13.52 -17.51 0.06
C ALA A 7 -12.79 -18.61 -0.71
N GLU A 8 -13.52 -19.63 -1.14
CA GLU A 8 -13.00 -20.63 -2.06
C GLU A 8 -12.58 -19.98 -3.37
N ARG A 9 -11.38 -20.29 -3.82
CA ARG A 9 -10.80 -19.70 -5.04
C ARG A 9 -11.66 -19.95 -6.28
N ARG A 10 -12.36 -21.10 -6.34
CA ARG A 10 -13.30 -21.41 -7.43
C ARG A 10 -14.53 -20.51 -7.41
N ARG A 11 -15.05 -20.14 -6.23
CA ARG A 11 -16.17 -19.20 -6.10
C ARG A 11 -15.78 -17.77 -6.46
N ILE A 12 -14.53 -17.36 -6.21
CA ILE A 12 -14.07 -16.02 -6.63
C ILE A 12 -14.05 -15.88 -8.17
N LEU A 13 -13.90 -17.00 -8.90
CA LEU A 13 -13.95 -16.96 -10.37
C LEU A 13 -15.34 -16.61 -10.93
N CYS A 14 -16.44 -16.94 -10.24
CA CYS A 14 -17.78 -16.64 -10.74
C CYS A 14 -18.14 -15.16 -10.61
N VAL A 15 -17.59 -14.46 -9.61
CA VAL A 15 -17.83 -13.03 -9.39
C VAL A 15 -16.97 -12.13 -10.29
N LYS A 16 -15.93 -12.69 -10.91
CA LYS A 16 -15.01 -11.97 -11.80
C LYS A 16 -15.70 -11.13 -12.88
N LYS A 17 -16.74 -11.68 -13.53
CA LYS A 17 -17.48 -10.98 -14.59
C LYS A 17 -18.22 -9.75 -14.06
N TYR A 18 -18.82 -9.88 -12.87
CA TYR A 18 -19.61 -8.82 -12.25
C TYR A 18 -18.74 -7.67 -11.74
N PHE A 19 -17.54 -7.96 -11.25
CA PHE A 19 -16.60 -6.96 -10.74
C PHE A 19 -15.55 -6.49 -11.76
N GLY A 20 -15.66 -6.91 -13.04
CA GLY A 20 -14.69 -6.53 -14.08
C GLY A 20 -13.24 -6.99 -13.79
N LEU A 21 -13.06 -8.07 -13.02
CA LEU A 21 -11.74 -8.51 -12.58
C LEU A 21 -10.92 -9.12 -13.75
N PRO A 22 -9.57 -9.00 -13.72
CA PRO A 22 -8.71 -9.50 -14.78
C PRO A 22 -8.89 -10.98 -15.10
N GLN A 23 -8.60 -11.37 -16.35
CA GLN A 23 -8.76 -12.75 -16.83
C GLN A 23 -8.10 -13.77 -15.87
N LYS A 24 -6.93 -13.39 -15.34
CA LYS A 24 -6.05 -14.18 -14.48
C LYS A 24 -6.05 -13.69 -13.02
N VAL A 25 -7.20 -13.26 -12.49
CA VAL A 25 -7.37 -12.86 -11.07
C VAL A 25 -6.82 -13.89 -10.09
N HIS A 26 -6.92 -15.18 -10.42
CA HIS A 26 -6.39 -16.27 -9.61
C HIS A 26 -4.87 -16.18 -9.36
N LYS A 27 -4.11 -15.53 -10.25
CA LYS A 27 -2.66 -15.32 -10.07
C LYS A 27 -2.36 -14.25 -9.02
N ALA A 28 -3.31 -13.40 -8.65
CA ALA A 28 -3.09 -12.38 -7.62
C ALA A 28 -2.84 -13.04 -6.25
N PHE A 29 -3.51 -14.16 -5.97
CA PHE A 29 -3.33 -14.91 -4.72
C PHE A 29 -1.92 -15.47 -4.56
N GLU A 30 -1.26 -15.82 -5.66
CA GLU A 30 0.13 -16.32 -5.68
C GLU A 30 1.14 -15.16 -5.72
N ARG A 31 0.84 -14.11 -6.49
CA ARG A 31 1.72 -12.94 -6.63
C ARG A 31 1.78 -12.05 -5.40
N HIS A 32 0.72 -12.04 -4.59
CA HIS A 32 0.60 -11.15 -3.42
C HIS A 32 0.30 -11.95 -2.15
N PRO A 33 1.23 -12.80 -1.67
CA PRO A 33 1.05 -13.60 -0.45
C PRO A 33 0.94 -12.73 0.82
N PHE A 34 1.34 -11.46 0.75
CA PHE A 34 1.17 -10.50 1.84
C PHE A 34 -0.28 -10.02 1.99
N MET A 35 -1.09 -10.08 0.93
CA MET A 35 -2.50 -9.74 0.96
C MET A 35 -3.37 -10.95 1.29
N PHE A 36 -3.00 -12.14 0.80
CA PHE A 36 -3.80 -13.34 0.93
C PHE A 36 -3.03 -14.49 1.57
N TYR A 37 -3.66 -15.17 2.53
CA TYR A 37 -3.31 -16.52 2.91
C TYR A 37 -4.03 -17.53 2.01
N LEU A 38 -3.33 -18.60 1.65
CA LEU A 38 -3.90 -19.74 0.94
C LEU A 38 -3.96 -20.95 1.86
N SER A 39 -5.14 -21.52 2.02
CA SER A 39 -5.34 -22.79 2.72
C SER A 39 -5.79 -23.85 1.72
N LEU A 40 -5.12 -25.00 1.74
CA LEU A 40 -5.53 -26.17 0.98
C LEU A 40 -6.03 -27.23 1.98
N ARG A 41 -7.33 -27.49 1.98
CA ARG A 41 -7.96 -28.53 2.80
C ARG A 41 -8.92 -29.33 1.95
N ASN A 42 -8.90 -30.66 2.07
CA ASN A 42 -9.82 -31.55 1.36
C ASN A 42 -9.93 -31.25 -0.16
N LYS A 43 -8.78 -31.02 -0.83
CA LYS A 43 -8.69 -30.63 -2.26
C LYS A 43 -9.35 -29.28 -2.61
N THR A 44 -9.71 -28.48 -1.61
CA THR A 44 -10.31 -27.16 -1.75
C THR A 44 -9.31 -26.09 -1.37
N CYS A 45 -9.07 -25.16 -2.30
CA CYS A 45 -8.18 -24.02 -2.09
C CYS A 45 -9.00 -22.80 -1.70
N THR A 46 -8.78 -22.30 -0.49
CA THR A 46 -9.45 -21.13 0.08
C THR A 46 -8.45 -19.99 0.18
N ALA A 47 -8.79 -18.85 -0.42
CA ALA A 47 -8.09 -17.60 -0.20
C ALA A 47 -8.70 -16.90 1.00
N ILE A 48 -7.85 -16.50 1.94
CA ILE A 48 -8.22 -15.76 3.15
C ILE A 48 -7.50 -14.44 3.08
N LEU A 49 -8.23 -13.34 3.17
CA LEU A 49 -7.62 -12.02 3.16
C LEU A 49 -6.93 -11.78 4.52
N LYS A 50 -5.63 -11.48 4.50
CA LYS A 50 -4.80 -11.29 5.70
C LYS A 50 -5.20 -10.03 6.46
N GLU A 51 -5.53 -8.97 5.72
CA GLU A 51 -6.02 -7.68 6.24
C GLU A 51 -7.06 -7.14 5.25
N ALA A 52 -8.17 -6.60 5.75
CA ALA A 52 -9.19 -6.00 4.90
C ALA A 52 -8.61 -4.78 4.17
N TYR A 53 -8.14 -4.99 2.94
CA TYR A 53 -7.70 -3.91 2.06
C TYR A 53 -8.92 -3.04 1.73
N CYS A 54 -9.06 -1.93 2.45
CA CYS A 54 -10.08 -0.92 2.19
C CYS A 54 -9.40 0.43 2.19
N ASP A 55 -9.05 0.91 0.99
CA ASP A 55 -8.16 2.04 0.70
C ASP A 55 -8.52 3.37 1.41
N LYS A 56 -9.69 3.49 2.04
CA LYS A 56 -10.13 4.78 2.61
C LYS A 56 -10.76 4.74 4.00
N MET A 57 -11.31 3.62 4.50
CA MET A 57 -12.07 3.66 5.78
C MET A 57 -12.10 2.42 6.67
N ALA A 58 -11.56 1.26 6.30
CA ALA A 58 -11.72 0.07 7.14
C ALA A 58 -10.46 -0.25 7.94
N PHE A 59 -10.62 -0.17 9.27
CA PHE A 59 -9.77 -0.66 10.35
C PHE A 59 -8.69 0.27 10.90
N GLU A 60 -8.63 0.24 12.23
CA GLU A 60 -7.65 0.89 13.08
C GLU A 60 -6.24 0.69 12.50
N ARG A 61 -5.57 1.80 12.16
CA ARG A 61 -4.23 1.77 11.57
C ARG A 61 -3.33 0.94 12.48
N HIS A 62 -2.83 -0.18 11.95
CA HIS A 62 -1.91 -1.05 12.69
C HIS A 62 -0.79 -0.19 13.30
N PRO A 63 -0.43 -0.38 14.58
CA PRO A 63 0.53 0.48 15.27
C PRO A 63 1.87 0.61 14.53
N LEU A 64 2.28 -0.43 13.79
CA LEU A 64 3.47 -0.40 12.94
C LEU A 64 3.41 0.63 11.79
N MET A 65 2.23 0.95 11.26
CA MET A 65 2.11 2.00 10.24
C MET A 65 2.48 3.38 10.78
N ARG A 66 2.16 3.66 12.05
CA ARG A 66 2.58 4.91 12.71
C ARG A 66 4.10 4.98 12.84
N ILE A 67 4.73 3.85 13.20
CA ILE A 67 6.18 3.74 13.33
C ILE A 67 6.85 3.90 11.95
N LYS A 68 6.34 3.22 10.92
CA LYS A 68 6.82 3.33 9.54
C LYS A 68 6.79 4.78 9.05
N ASN A 69 5.68 5.48 9.24
CA ASN A 69 5.53 6.87 8.81
C ASN A 69 6.50 7.80 9.55
N LYS A 70 6.66 7.61 10.87
CA LYS A 70 7.63 8.37 11.68
C LYS A 70 9.08 8.10 11.26
N TYR A 71 9.41 6.87 10.92
CA TYR A 71 10.75 6.55 10.40
C TYR A 71 11.01 7.23 9.06
N ILE A 72 10.05 7.15 8.12
CA ILE A 72 10.17 7.80 6.81
C ILE A 72 10.35 9.32 6.97
N SER A 73 9.60 9.97 7.87
CA SER A 73 9.76 11.41 8.09
C SER A 73 11.15 11.76 8.63
N LEU A 74 11.68 10.96 9.56
CA LEU A 74 13.02 11.17 10.12
C LEU A 74 14.12 10.95 9.07
N VAL A 75 13.99 9.95 8.20
CA VAL A 75 14.96 9.72 7.11
C VAL A 75 14.97 10.90 6.15
N LYS A 76 13.79 11.40 5.75
CA LYS A 76 13.67 12.59 4.89
C LYS A 76 14.27 13.83 5.54
N GLU A 77 14.01 14.04 6.83
CA GLU A 77 14.60 15.15 7.59
C GLU A 77 16.12 15.01 7.69
N SER A 78 16.63 13.80 7.91
CA SER A 78 18.06 13.53 7.97
C SER A 78 18.76 13.85 6.65
N GLU A 79 18.10 13.61 5.51
CA GLU A 79 18.65 13.93 4.20
C GLU A 79 18.90 15.44 4.04
N VAL A 80 17.94 16.27 4.51
CA VAL A 80 18.08 17.73 4.54
C VAL A 80 19.23 18.16 5.45
N ILE A 81 19.35 17.55 6.63
CA ILE A 81 20.43 17.84 7.58
C ILE A 81 21.79 17.46 7.00
N LEU A 82 21.91 16.28 6.38
CA LEU A 82 23.13 15.80 5.75
C LEU A 82 23.54 16.67 4.56
N LYS A 83 22.58 17.09 3.72
CA LYS A 83 22.83 18.04 2.62
C LYS A 83 23.34 19.39 3.16
N ARG A 84 22.71 19.96 4.19
CA ARG A 84 23.17 21.20 4.84
C ARG A 84 24.57 21.06 5.44
N ARG A 85 24.89 19.92 6.06
CA ARG A 85 26.24 19.64 6.59
C ARG A 85 27.29 19.56 5.48
N ARG A 86 26.97 18.97 4.32
CA ARG A 86 27.88 18.90 3.16
C ARG A 86 28.22 20.29 2.60
N VAL A 87 27.23 21.18 2.51
CA VAL A 87 27.45 22.57 2.05
C VAL A 87 28.32 23.36 3.03
N ASN A 88 28.18 23.11 4.33
CA ASN A 88 28.88 23.84 5.38
C ASN A 88 30.27 23.27 5.74
N ASN A 89 30.65 22.08 5.24
CA ASN A 89 31.98 21.51 5.45
C ASN A 89 32.48 20.79 4.18
N PRO A 90 33.22 21.49 3.29
CA PRO A 90 33.68 20.93 2.01
C PRO A 90 34.73 19.80 2.13
N GLN A 91 35.27 19.52 3.32
CA GLN A 91 36.54 18.81 3.50
C GLN A 91 36.40 17.38 4.10
N VAL A 92 35.28 16.69 3.90
CA VAL A 92 35.14 15.29 4.34
C VAL A 92 34.96 14.37 3.13
N GLU A 93 36.07 13.86 2.62
CA GLU A 93 36.07 12.70 1.72
C GLU A 93 35.63 11.45 2.49
N ARG A 94 34.54 10.80 2.05
CA ARG A 94 34.17 9.45 2.47
C ARG A 94 33.58 8.66 1.29
N PRO A 95 33.66 7.31 1.34
CA PRO A 95 33.49 6.45 0.18
C PRO A 95 32.06 6.50 -0.36
N LYS A 96 31.94 6.47 -1.70
CA LYS A 96 30.66 6.36 -2.41
C LYS A 96 29.92 5.10 -1.94
N LEU A 97 28.81 5.30 -1.24
CA LEU A 97 27.77 4.29 -1.10
C LEU A 97 26.71 4.65 -2.13
N ASP A 98 26.78 4.00 -3.28
CA ASP A 98 25.86 4.16 -4.39
C ASP A 98 24.53 3.50 -3.99
N LEU A 99 23.67 4.26 -3.32
CA LEU A 99 22.27 3.94 -3.13
C LEU A 99 21.50 4.66 -4.23
N ASP A 100 21.42 4.02 -5.39
CA ASP A 100 20.57 4.43 -6.51
C ASP A 100 19.10 4.33 -6.09
N LEU A 101 18.62 5.41 -5.47
CA LEU A 101 17.19 5.65 -5.30
C LEU A 101 16.75 6.46 -6.50
N ASP A 102 16.27 5.77 -7.53
CA ASP A 102 15.55 6.38 -8.63
C ASP A 102 14.40 7.21 -8.05
N ASN A 103 14.52 8.53 -8.18
CA ASN A 103 13.44 9.47 -7.92
C ASN A 103 12.41 9.27 -9.04
N ALA A 104 11.43 8.40 -8.79
CA ALA A 104 10.14 8.55 -9.45
C ALA A 104 9.39 9.66 -8.72
N ASP A 105 9.63 10.89 -9.16
CA ASP A 105 8.62 11.93 -9.05
C ASP A 105 7.36 11.39 -9.75
N GLU A 106 6.37 10.94 -8.98
CA GLU A 106 5.00 10.91 -9.49
C GLU A 106 4.20 12.03 -8.84
N ASP A 107 3.90 12.96 -9.72
CA ASP A 107 3.14 14.17 -9.55
C ASP A 107 1.85 14.02 -8.74
N SER A 108 1.51 15.15 -8.14
CA SER A 108 0.24 15.43 -7.52
C SER A 108 -0.87 15.32 -8.57
N VAL A 109 -1.70 14.28 -8.53
CA VAL A 109 -2.99 14.32 -9.22
C VAL A 109 -3.99 15.05 -8.33
N GLU A 110 -4.03 16.35 -8.55
CA GLU A 110 -5.15 17.23 -8.23
C GLU A 110 -6.42 16.71 -8.93
N ILE A 111 -7.35 16.11 -8.18
CA ILE A 111 -8.75 16.05 -8.60
C ILE A 111 -9.47 17.19 -7.89
N GLY A 112 -9.52 18.32 -8.59
CA GLY A 112 -10.26 19.49 -8.20
C GLY A 112 -11.77 19.25 -8.12
N ARG A 113 -12.37 19.91 -7.14
CA ARG A 113 -13.68 20.59 -7.17
C ARG A 113 -14.72 20.04 -8.15
N VAL A 114 -15.64 19.23 -7.63
CA VAL A 114 -17.09 19.37 -7.83
C VAL A 114 -17.69 18.71 -6.57
N LEU A 115 -18.37 19.35 -5.62
CA LEU A 115 -19.46 20.32 -5.71
C LEU A 115 -19.43 21.18 -4.45
N GLY A 116 -19.41 22.50 -4.63
CA GLY A 116 -20.15 23.34 -3.72
C GLY A 116 -21.63 23.15 -4.05
N CYS A 117 -22.33 22.31 -3.30
CA CYS A 117 -23.76 22.46 -3.12
C CYS A 117 -23.92 23.09 -1.74
N LYS A 118 -24.37 24.34 -1.74
CA LYS A 118 -24.94 24.98 -0.57
C LYS A 118 -26.12 24.12 -0.15
N ASP A 119 -26.12 23.63 1.08
CA ASP A 119 -27.36 23.21 1.72
C ASP A 119 -28.09 24.49 2.13
N GLU A 120 -28.93 25.01 1.22
CA GLU A 120 -30.07 25.83 1.61
C GLU A 120 -31.07 24.90 2.31
N VAL A 121 -31.21 25.06 3.61
CA VAL A 121 -32.40 24.66 4.36
C VAL A 121 -32.91 25.92 5.06
N ASN A 122 -33.74 26.70 4.36
CA ASN A 122 -35.12 27.05 4.73
C ASN A 122 -35.66 28.11 3.75
#